data_AF-A0A1H7V0W9-F1
#
_entry.id   AF-A0A1H7V0W9-F1
#
_cell.length_a   1.000
_cell.length_b   1.000
_cell.length_c   1.000
_cell.angle_alpha   90.00
_cell.angle_beta   90.00
_cell.angle_gamma   90.00
#
_symmetry.space_group_name_H-M   'P 1'
#
loop_
_entity.id
_entity.type
_entity.pdbx_description
1 polymer ?
#
loop_
_entity_poly.entity_id
_entity_poly.type
_entity_poly.pdbx_seq_one_letter_code
_entity_poly.pdbx_strand_id
1 'polypeptide(L)'
;MHEAVEQLAQLLQGSRRNRAEDRAVDWAGVESTLGTALPGDYKEFVEHVGGGYLDGYLYLLEPDCPNENYDLAESTEERTEAFDYLWDSAEDRPAELGDPGARLIPFASTDNGEFLYWLARPEQDPDAWTVMVNEARGEWWERFDLGFAPLLLGLLRGGIRSEILTDDFPTTPHTFEPFDRPV
;
A
#
# COMPACT_ATOMS: atom_id res chain seq x y z
N MET A 1 -14.96 -9.17 7.53
CA MET A 1 -14.44 -9.32 6.16
C MET A 1 -15.20 -8.40 5.23
N HIS A 2 -14.52 -7.34 4.83
CA HIS A 2 -14.95 -6.33 3.88
C HIS A 2 -15.14 -6.98 2.49
N GLU A 3 -16.24 -6.68 1.81
CA GLU A 3 -16.62 -7.36 0.56
C GLU A 3 -15.51 -7.30 -0.52
N ALA A 4 -14.81 -6.17 -0.63
CA ALA A 4 -13.70 -6.03 -1.56
C ALA A 4 -12.50 -6.94 -1.20
N VAL A 5 -12.24 -7.16 0.09
CA VAL A 5 -11.17 -8.06 0.56
C VAL A 5 -11.51 -9.50 0.20
N GLU A 6 -12.78 -9.92 0.33
CA GLU A 6 -13.21 -11.26 -0.08
C GLU A 6 -12.96 -11.48 -1.58
N GLN A 7 -13.31 -10.49 -2.40
CA GLN A 7 -13.16 -10.55 -3.85
C GLN A 7 -11.69 -10.53 -4.27
N LEU A 8 -10.86 -9.73 -3.61
CA LEU A 8 -9.40 -9.74 -3.80
C LEU A 8 -8.82 -11.10 -3.43
N ALA A 9 -9.18 -11.64 -2.27
CA ALA A 9 -8.71 -12.95 -1.84
C ALA A 9 -9.06 -14.04 -2.85
N GLN A 10 -10.29 -14.05 -3.38
CA GLN A 10 -10.69 -15.00 -4.43
C GLN A 10 -9.88 -14.82 -5.74
N LEU A 11 -9.66 -13.56 -6.15
CA LEU A 11 -8.92 -13.24 -7.37
C LEU A 11 -7.47 -13.71 -7.30
N LEU A 12 -6.84 -13.56 -6.13
CA LEU A 12 -5.43 -13.89 -5.89
C LEU A 12 -5.21 -15.35 -5.45
N GLN A 13 -6.23 -16.01 -4.87
CA GLN A 13 -6.18 -17.43 -4.48
C GLN A 13 -6.08 -18.39 -5.67
N GLY A 14 -6.55 -18.00 -6.87
CA GLY A 14 -6.31 -18.75 -8.09
C GLY A 14 -4.82 -18.99 -8.38
N SER A 15 -3.94 -18.20 -7.76
CA SER A 15 -2.49 -18.20 -7.93
C SER A 15 -1.73 -18.77 -6.72
N ARG A 16 -2.40 -19.23 -5.67
CA ARG A 16 -1.76 -19.77 -4.45
C ARG A 16 -1.37 -21.24 -4.57
N ARG A 17 -0.09 -21.53 -4.31
CA ARG A 17 0.36 -22.79 -3.68
C ARG A 17 0.63 -22.50 -2.21
N ASN A 18 -0.27 -22.94 -1.31
CA ASN A 18 -0.13 -23.07 0.15
C ASN A 18 0.84 -22.09 0.84
N ARG A 19 0.34 -20.99 1.42
CA ARG A 19 1.05 -20.35 2.54
C ARG A 19 0.78 -21.17 3.79
N ALA A 20 1.85 -21.44 4.52
CA ALA A 20 1.83 -22.12 5.80
C ALA A 20 1.00 -21.32 6.82
N GLU A 21 0.30 -22.05 7.68
CA GLU A 21 -0.29 -21.56 8.92
C GLU A 21 0.78 -20.87 9.79
N ASP A 22 0.34 -19.93 10.65
CA ASP A 22 1.03 -19.41 11.84
C ASP A 22 2.03 -18.24 11.72
N ARG A 23 1.59 -17.08 11.21
CA ARG A 23 2.07 -15.81 11.77
C ARG A 23 0.92 -14.81 11.92
N ALA A 24 0.36 -14.71 13.12
CA ALA A 24 -0.50 -13.60 13.46
C ALA A 24 0.33 -12.31 13.51
N VAL A 25 -0.13 -11.28 12.83
CA VAL A 25 0.49 -9.94 12.87
C VAL A 25 0.19 -9.30 14.22
N ASP A 26 1.20 -8.76 14.89
CA ASP A 26 1.01 -7.94 16.09
C ASP A 26 0.57 -6.52 15.69
N TRP A 27 -0.71 -6.36 15.35
CA TRP A 27 -1.24 -5.07 14.93
C TRP A 27 -1.05 -3.97 15.97
N ALA A 28 -1.13 -4.29 17.26
CA ALA A 28 -0.91 -3.30 18.31
C ALA A 28 0.54 -2.79 18.31
N GLY A 29 1.51 -3.68 18.09
CA GLY A 29 2.92 -3.33 17.91
C GLY A 29 3.14 -2.45 16.67
N VAL A 30 2.61 -2.89 15.51
CA VAL A 30 2.71 -2.15 14.23
C VAL A 30 2.11 -0.74 14.35
N GLU A 31 0.89 -0.63 14.87
CA GLU A 31 0.20 0.64 15.04
C GLU A 31 0.91 1.54 16.07
N SER A 32 1.56 0.95 17.08
CA SER A 32 2.41 1.69 18.03
C SER A 32 3.68 2.23 17.37
N THR A 33 4.35 1.44 16.52
CA THR A 33 5.54 1.88 15.76
C THR A 33 5.18 3.00 14.80
N LEU A 34 4.08 2.85 14.06
CA LEU A 34 3.58 3.89 13.17
C LEU A 34 3.04 5.10 13.94
N GLY A 35 2.61 4.95 15.20
CA GLY A 35 1.93 6.00 15.96
C GLY A 35 0.50 6.30 15.48
N THR A 36 -0.12 5.38 14.74
CA THR A 36 -1.52 5.48 14.29
C THR A 36 -2.11 4.09 14.03
N ALA A 37 -3.43 3.98 14.13
CA ALA A 37 -4.16 2.80 13.66
C ALA A 37 -4.14 2.71 12.12
N LEU A 38 -4.24 1.48 11.59
CA LEU A 38 -4.33 1.22 10.15
C LEU A 38 -5.76 0.89 9.70
N PRO A 39 -6.11 1.09 8.41
CA PRO A 39 -7.40 0.72 7.86
C PRO A 39 -7.73 -0.77 8.09
N GLY A 40 -8.97 -1.07 8.46
CA GLY A 40 -9.45 -2.41 8.74
C GLY A 40 -9.43 -3.33 7.53
N ASP A 41 -9.73 -2.81 6.33
CA ASP A 41 -9.70 -3.58 5.08
C ASP A 41 -8.30 -4.08 4.73
N TYR A 42 -7.27 -3.27 4.98
CA TYR A 42 -5.87 -3.65 4.85
C TYR A 42 -5.48 -4.73 5.86
N LYS A 43 -5.85 -4.56 7.13
CA LYS A 43 -5.57 -5.56 8.17
C LYS A 43 -6.17 -6.92 7.82
N GLU A 44 -7.43 -6.95 7.42
CA GLU A 44 -8.10 -8.16 6.95
C GLU A 44 -7.42 -8.77 5.70
N PHE A 45 -6.98 -7.93 4.75
CA PHE A 45 -6.24 -8.40 3.58
C PHE A 45 -4.91 -9.05 3.94
N VAL A 46 -4.11 -8.42 4.81
CA VAL A 46 -2.82 -9.00 5.24
C VAL A 46 -3.04 -10.32 6.00
N GLU A 47 -4.05 -10.38 6.87
CA GLU A 47 -4.37 -11.61 7.61
C GLU A 47 -4.79 -12.78 6.71
N HIS A 48 -5.40 -12.49 5.55
CA HIS A 48 -5.94 -13.54 4.66
C HIS A 48 -5.04 -13.82 3.46
N VAL A 49 -4.44 -12.79 2.88
CA VAL A 49 -3.64 -12.82 1.66
C VAL A 49 -2.15 -12.60 1.97
N GLY A 50 -1.84 -11.64 2.83
CA GLY A 50 -0.47 -11.19 3.11
C GLY A 50 0.07 -10.23 2.07
N GLY A 51 1.27 -9.71 2.33
CA GLY A 51 2.05 -8.95 1.35
C GLY A 51 2.60 -9.84 0.23
N GLY A 52 2.98 -9.22 -0.88
CA GLY A 52 3.51 -9.95 -2.01
C GLY A 52 3.69 -9.10 -3.26
N TYR A 53 4.24 -9.74 -4.28
CA TYR A 53 4.47 -9.16 -5.59
C TYR A 53 3.34 -9.56 -6.55
N LEU A 54 2.63 -8.56 -7.04
CA LEU A 54 1.41 -8.68 -7.81
C LEU A 54 1.65 -8.29 -9.27
N ASP A 55 1.19 -9.14 -10.19
CA ASP A 55 1.20 -8.94 -11.64
C ASP A 55 2.55 -8.50 -12.22
N GLY A 56 3.65 -8.90 -11.59
CA GLY A 56 4.99 -8.55 -12.06
C GLY A 56 5.28 -7.05 -12.00
N TYR A 57 4.63 -6.31 -11.09
CA TYR A 57 4.75 -4.86 -11.04
C TYR A 57 4.58 -4.26 -9.65
N LEU A 58 3.55 -4.65 -8.89
CA LEU A 58 3.17 -4.00 -7.64
C LEU A 58 3.59 -4.83 -6.42
N TYR A 59 4.44 -4.28 -5.58
CA TYR A 59 4.76 -4.83 -4.25
C TYR A 59 3.75 -4.32 -3.24
N LEU A 60 2.92 -5.21 -2.70
CA LEU A 60 2.02 -4.92 -1.57
C LEU A 60 2.80 -5.10 -0.27
N LEU A 61 3.09 -4.00 0.42
CA LEU A 61 3.87 -3.99 1.65
C LEU A 61 3.09 -4.70 2.76
N GLU A 62 3.80 -5.46 3.60
CA GLU A 62 3.25 -6.06 4.82
C GLU A 62 4.10 -5.67 6.04
N PRO A 63 3.48 -5.54 7.23
CA PRO A 63 4.24 -5.36 8.46
C PRO A 63 5.09 -6.58 8.79
N ASP A 64 6.24 -6.31 9.40
CA ASP A 64 7.28 -7.27 9.76
C ASP A 64 7.72 -8.18 8.60
N CYS A 65 7.78 -7.60 7.40
CA CYS A 65 8.23 -8.32 6.22
C CYS A 65 9.69 -8.77 6.42
N PRO A 66 10.05 -10.04 6.13
CA PRO A 66 11.45 -10.49 6.25
C PRO A 66 12.44 -9.70 5.39
N ASN A 67 11.96 -9.04 4.35
CA ASN A 67 12.74 -8.12 3.54
C ASN A 67 12.35 -6.69 3.89
N GLU A 68 13.26 -5.95 4.50
CA GLU A 68 13.04 -4.57 4.98
C GLU A 68 12.60 -3.63 3.85
N ASN A 69 13.00 -3.90 2.59
CA ASN A 69 12.56 -3.10 1.43
C ASN A 69 11.05 -3.20 1.15
N TYR A 70 10.37 -4.20 1.70
CA TYR A 70 8.92 -4.41 1.55
C TYR A 70 8.19 -4.35 2.89
N ASP A 71 8.88 -3.94 3.95
CA ASP A 71 8.28 -3.72 5.25
C ASP A 71 7.55 -2.37 5.26
N LEU A 72 6.31 -2.40 5.76
CA LEU A 72 5.45 -1.22 5.79
C LEU A 72 5.98 -0.13 6.74
N ALA A 73 6.48 -0.49 7.92
CA ALA A 73 6.94 0.47 8.92
C ALA A 73 8.27 1.09 8.51
N GLU A 74 9.23 0.28 8.08
CA GLU A 74 10.53 0.75 7.56
C GLU A 74 10.32 1.67 6.34
N SER A 75 9.47 1.24 5.38
CA SER A 75 9.13 2.09 4.22
C SER A 75 8.48 3.41 4.64
N THR A 76 7.67 3.41 5.71
CA THR A 76 7.04 4.64 6.22
C THR A 76 8.08 5.61 6.76
N GLU A 77 9.04 5.13 7.55
CA GLU A 77 10.13 5.94 8.09
C GLU A 77 10.99 6.52 6.97
N GLU A 78 11.50 5.66 6.07
CA GLU A 78 12.36 6.09 4.96
C GLU A 78 11.68 7.10 4.03
N ARG A 79 10.39 6.91 3.72
CA ARG A 79 9.66 7.85 2.85
C ARG A 79 9.36 9.16 3.56
N THR A 80 9.09 9.13 4.87
CA THR A 80 8.89 10.36 5.65
C THR A 80 10.16 11.20 5.64
N GLU A 81 11.32 10.61 5.93
CA GLU A 81 12.60 11.32 5.89
C GLU A 81 12.94 11.88 4.50
N ALA A 82 12.69 11.08 3.45
CA ALA A 82 12.94 11.50 2.08
C ALA A 82 12.07 12.70 1.67
N PHE A 83 10.78 12.69 2.01
CA PHE A 83 9.89 13.80 1.70
C PHE A 83 10.18 15.05 2.53
N ASP A 84 10.51 14.91 3.82
CA ASP A 84 10.92 16.05 4.65
C ASP A 84 12.15 16.75 4.03
N TYR A 85 13.14 15.97 3.58
CA TYR A 85 14.30 16.54 2.88
C TYR A 85 13.93 17.20 1.55
N LEU A 86 13.10 16.56 0.72
CA LEU A 86 12.70 17.08 -0.60
C LEU A 86 11.89 18.37 -0.48
N TRP A 87 10.91 18.42 0.41
CA TRP A 87 10.04 19.59 0.59
C TRP A 87 10.74 20.77 1.26
N ASP A 88 11.78 20.52 2.06
CA ASP A 88 12.60 21.60 2.63
C ASP A 88 13.60 22.19 1.62
N SER A 89 13.93 21.47 0.55
CA SER A 89 15.10 21.80 -0.29
C SER A 89 14.85 21.99 -1.78
N ALA A 90 13.84 21.34 -2.36
CA ALA A 90 13.74 21.17 -3.82
C ALA A 90 12.34 21.20 -4.40
N GLU A 91 11.30 20.79 -3.66
CA GLU A 91 9.95 20.57 -4.19
C GLU A 91 8.87 21.21 -3.31
N ASP A 92 7.73 21.55 -3.90
CA ASP A 92 6.58 22.04 -3.14
C ASP A 92 5.82 20.88 -2.47
N ARG A 93 5.51 21.04 -1.18
CA ARG A 93 4.70 20.05 -0.46
C ARG A 93 3.28 19.97 -1.06
N PRO A 94 2.74 18.77 -1.32
CA PRO A 94 1.37 18.59 -1.83
C PRO A 94 0.33 19.29 -0.95
N ALA A 95 -0.63 19.97 -1.57
CA ALA A 95 -1.65 20.77 -0.86
C ALA A 95 -2.50 19.91 0.09
N GLU A 96 -2.72 18.64 -0.27
CA GLU A 96 -3.47 17.65 0.51
C GLU A 96 -2.84 17.39 1.88
N LEU A 97 -1.51 17.56 2.00
CA LEU A 97 -0.73 17.44 3.23
C LEU A 97 -0.60 18.77 3.99
N GLY A 98 -1.30 19.82 3.55
CA GLY A 98 -1.33 21.11 4.24
C GLY A 98 -2.04 21.08 5.60
N ASP A 99 -2.86 20.07 5.86
CA ASP A 99 -3.50 19.90 7.17
C ASP A 99 -2.44 19.50 8.22
N PRO A 100 -2.39 20.20 9.38
CA PRO A 100 -1.46 19.87 10.44
C PRO A 100 -1.58 18.41 10.87
N GLY A 101 -0.46 17.67 10.81
CA GLY A 101 -0.38 16.26 11.20
C GLY A 101 -0.82 15.27 10.13
N ALA A 102 -1.24 15.72 8.94
CA ALA A 102 -1.43 14.83 7.80
C ALA A 102 -0.09 14.22 7.35
N ARG A 103 -0.11 12.93 7.05
CA ARG A 103 1.08 12.15 6.71
C ARG A 103 0.77 11.09 5.66
N LEU A 104 1.82 10.61 5.01
CA LEU A 104 1.74 9.54 4.03
C LEU A 104 2.25 8.23 4.65
N ILE A 105 1.48 7.16 4.47
CA ILE A 105 1.87 5.81 4.90
C ILE A 105 1.83 4.91 3.67
N PRO A 106 2.98 4.44 3.14
CA PRO A 106 3.01 3.58 1.97
C PRO A 106 2.39 2.23 2.29
N PHE A 107 1.57 1.73 1.37
CA PHE A 107 1.07 0.35 1.42
C PHE A 107 1.46 -0.46 0.18
N ALA A 108 1.92 0.21 -0.87
CA ALA A 108 2.48 -0.45 -2.03
C ALA A 108 3.59 0.38 -2.70
N SER A 109 4.48 -0.32 -3.38
CA SER A 109 5.48 0.27 -4.29
C SER A 109 5.51 -0.50 -5.61
N THR A 110 6.18 0.04 -6.62
CA THR A 110 6.32 -0.60 -7.94
C THR A 110 7.79 -0.82 -8.31
N ASP A 111 8.04 -1.67 -9.31
CA ASP A 111 9.39 -1.85 -9.88
C ASP A 111 9.99 -0.58 -10.51
N ASN A 112 9.13 0.37 -10.88
CA ASN A 112 9.57 1.64 -11.48
C ASN A 112 9.83 2.72 -10.43
N GLY A 113 9.48 2.48 -9.16
CA GLY A 113 9.71 3.36 -8.03
C GLY A 113 8.51 4.24 -7.66
N GLU A 114 7.33 4.01 -8.24
CA GLU A 114 6.11 4.65 -7.77
C GLU A 114 5.71 4.07 -6.41
N PHE A 115 5.03 4.88 -5.60
CA PHE A 115 4.46 4.45 -4.33
C PHE A 115 2.99 4.83 -4.24
N LEU A 116 2.22 3.96 -3.60
CA LEU A 116 0.84 4.21 -3.22
C LEU A 116 0.77 4.35 -1.71
N TYR A 117 0.16 5.44 -1.26
CA TYR A 117 0.10 5.87 0.13
C TYR A 117 -1.33 6.02 0.60
N TRP A 118 -1.61 5.69 1.85
CA TRP A 118 -2.72 6.33 2.54
C TRP A 118 -2.34 7.76 2.91
N LEU A 119 -3.24 8.69 2.61
CA LEU A 119 -3.22 10.03 3.19
C LEU A 119 -3.88 9.96 4.57
N ALA A 120 -3.07 9.68 5.59
CA ALA A 120 -3.51 9.59 6.96
C ALA A 120 -3.69 10.98 7.55
N ARG A 121 -4.88 11.24 8.11
CA ARG A 121 -5.19 12.50 8.80
C ARG A 121 -5.42 12.25 10.30
N PRO A 122 -4.92 13.13 11.19
CA PRO A 122 -5.21 13.05 12.61
C PRO A 122 -6.72 13.15 12.85
N GLU A 123 -7.21 12.46 13.88
CA GLU A 123 -8.63 12.46 14.31
C GLU A 123 -9.63 11.91 13.26
N GLN A 124 -9.16 11.51 12.08
CA GLN A 124 -9.95 10.80 11.08
C GLN A 124 -9.87 9.29 11.33
N ASP A 125 -11.01 8.61 11.20
CA ASP A 125 -11.05 7.15 11.17
C ASP A 125 -10.15 6.62 10.03
N PRO A 126 -9.21 5.70 10.30
CA PRO A 126 -8.37 5.08 9.27
C PRO A 126 -9.15 4.49 8.09
N ASP A 127 -10.35 3.96 8.33
CA ASP A 127 -11.21 3.41 7.26
C ASP A 127 -11.72 4.48 6.29
N ALA A 128 -11.62 5.76 6.65
CA ALA A 128 -12.00 6.89 5.81
C ALA A 128 -10.81 7.55 5.11
N TRP A 129 -9.58 7.05 5.29
CA TRP A 129 -8.42 7.56 4.59
C TRP A 129 -8.52 7.28 3.08
N THR A 130 -7.94 8.20 2.31
CA THR A 130 -7.92 8.16 0.85
C THR A 130 -6.53 7.86 0.34
N VAL A 131 -6.41 7.34 -0.88
CA VAL A 131 -5.11 6.99 -1.46
C VAL A 131 -4.54 8.13 -2.30
N MET A 132 -3.22 8.30 -2.19
CA MET A 132 -2.41 9.11 -3.09
C MET A 132 -1.33 8.24 -3.76
N VAL A 133 -1.06 8.48 -5.03
CA VAL A 133 -0.01 7.81 -5.81
C VAL A 133 1.02 8.86 -6.21
N ASN A 134 2.29 8.59 -5.97
CA ASN A 134 3.39 9.46 -6.39
C ASN A 134 4.14 8.84 -7.55
N GLU A 135 4.48 9.66 -8.55
CA GLU A 135 5.38 9.23 -9.61
C GLU A 135 6.79 8.96 -9.05
N ALA A 136 7.54 8.06 -9.68
CA ALA A 136 8.86 7.66 -9.18
C ALA A 136 9.90 8.80 -9.17
N ARG A 137 9.76 9.77 -10.09
CA ARG A 137 10.71 10.86 -10.30
C ARG A 137 10.00 12.16 -10.67
N GLY A 138 9.44 12.82 -9.67
CA GLY A 138 8.90 14.17 -9.83
C GLY A 138 7.84 14.50 -8.79
N GLU A 139 7.21 15.64 -9.01
CA GLU A 139 6.27 16.28 -8.10
C GLU A 139 4.81 15.84 -8.37
N TRP A 140 4.56 14.94 -9.33
CA TRP A 140 3.20 14.57 -9.68
C TRP A 140 2.60 13.57 -8.68
N TRP A 141 1.41 13.93 -8.22
CA TRP A 141 0.53 13.12 -7.39
C TRP A 141 -0.82 12.89 -8.07
N GLU A 142 -1.32 11.67 -7.95
CA GLU A 142 -2.68 11.29 -8.30
C GLU A 142 -3.45 10.91 -7.03
N ARG A 143 -4.73 11.27 -6.97
CA ARG A 143 -5.58 11.02 -5.80
C ARG A 143 -6.76 10.14 -6.15
N PHE A 144 -7.07 9.21 -5.26
CA PHE A 144 -8.27 8.40 -5.29
C PHE A 144 -9.06 8.58 -3.99
N ASP A 145 -10.33 8.96 -4.10
CA ASP A 145 -11.26 9.01 -2.95
C ASP A 145 -11.77 7.60 -2.57
N LEU A 146 -10.83 6.66 -2.45
CA LEU A 146 -11.02 5.26 -2.11
C LEU A 146 -9.95 4.84 -1.09
N GLY A 147 -10.30 3.85 -0.25
CA GLY A 147 -9.35 3.15 0.62
C GLY A 147 -8.59 2.04 -0.11
N PHE A 148 -7.89 1.19 0.65
CA PHE A 148 -6.99 0.17 0.12
C PHE A 148 -7.71 -0.85 -0.77
N ALA A 149 -8.67 -1.59 -0.23
CA ALA A 149 -9.27 -2.73 -0.92
C ALA A 149 -10.14 -2.31 -2.12
N PRO A 150 -10.97 -1.25 -2.03
CA PRO A 150 -11.73 -0.77 -3.19
C PRO A 150 -10.84 -0.30 -4.35
N LEU A 151 -9.74 0.40 -4.06
CA LEU A 151 -8.81 0.85 -5.09
C LEU A 151 -8.12 -0.34 -5.76
N LEU A 152 -7.51 -1.24 -4.98
CA LEU A 152 -6.79 -2.39 -5.52
C LEU A 152 -7.71 -3.29 -6.37
N LEU A 153 -8.94 -3.54 -5.90
CA LEU A 153 -9.91 -4.33 -6.64
C LEU A 153 -10.34 -3.64 -7.95
N GLY A 154 -10.54 -2.32 -7.91
CA GLY A 154 -10.91 -1.52 -9.08
C GLY A 154 -9.80 -1.50 -10.14
N LEU A 155 -8.54 -1.38 -9.72
CA LEU A 155 -7.36 -1.47 -10.58
C LEU A 155 -7.28 -2.85 -11.24
N LEU A 156 -7.33 -3.94 -10.45
CA LEU A 156 -7.22 -5.31 -10.97
C LEU A 156 -8.34 -5.69 -11.94
N ARG A 157 -9.54 -5.13 -11.76
CA ARG A 157 -10.67 -5.34 -12.68
C ARG A 157 -10.67 -4.43 -13.91
N GLY A 158 -9.72 -3.49 -13.99
CA GLY A 158 -9.69 -2.46 -15.03
C GLY A 158 -10.84 -1.45 -14.94
N GLY A 159 -11.55 -1.39 -13.81
CA GLY A 159 -12.60 -0.39 -13.55
C GLY A 159 -12.03 0.97 -13.10
N ILE A 160 -10.79 0.96 -12.63
CA ILE A 160 -10.00 2.15 -12.29
C ILE A 160 -8.72 2.09 -13.13
N ARG A 161 -8.30 3.24 -13.65
CA ARG A 161 -6.99 3.43 -14.27
C ARG A 161 -6.30 4.58 -13.53
N SER A 162 -5.00 4.44 -13.34
CA SER A 162 -4.12 5.48 -12.85
C SER A 162 -3.42 6.13 -14.02
N GLU A 163 -3.24 7.45 -13.97
CA GLU A 163 -2.44 8.19 -14.96
C GLU A 163 -0.93 8.08 -14.67
N ILE A 164 -0.56 7.62 -13.48
CA ILE A 164 0.84 7.45 -13.04
C ILE A 164 1.33 6.01 -13.24
N LEU A 165 0.50 5.00 -12.92
CA LEU A 165 0.89 3.59 -13.06
C LEU A 165 0.95 3.17 -14.53
N THR A 166 1.77 2.15 -14.83
CA THR A 166 1.92 1.64 -16.19
C THR A 166 0.61 1.08 -16.77
N ASP A 167 0.35 1.34 -18.05
CA ASP A 167 -0.77 0.77 -18.81
C ASP A 167 -0.70 -0.76 -18.98
N ASP A 168 0.48 -1.36 -18.74
CA ASP A 168 0.69 -2.80 -18.76
C ASP A 168 0.14 -3.50 -17.49
N PHE A 169 -0.25 -2.74 -16.47
CA PHE A 169 -0.89 -3.23 -15.25
C PHE A 169 -2.41 -2.95 -15.27
N PRO A 170 -3.27 -3.92 -14.85
CA PRO A 170 -2.94 -5.26 -14.39
C PRO A 170 -2.74 -6.27 -15.54
N THR A 171 -2.21 -7.44 -15.21
CA THR A 171 -2.12 -8.56 -16.17
C THR A 171 -3.33 -9.49 -16.05
N THR A 172 -3.55 -10.37 -17.03
CA THR A 172 -4.61 -11.39 -16.96
C THR A 172 -4.11 -12.70 -17.58
N PRO A 173 -4.14 -13.85 -16.86
CA PRO A 173 -4.57 -14.01 -15.47
C PRO A 173 -3.64 -13.31 -14.47
N HIS A 174 -4.18 -12.87 -13.33
CA HIS A 174 -3.39 -12.22 -12.28
C HIS A 174 -2.40 -13.21 -11.64
N THR A 175 -1.21 -12.73 -11.30
CA THR A 175 -0.17 -13.49 -10.60
C THR A 175 0.13 -12.84 -9.26
N PHE A 176 0.24 -13.64 -8.20
CA PHE A 176 0.59 -13.14 -6.87
C PHE A 176 1.64 -14.03 -6.22
N GLU A 177 2.78 -13.45 -5.91
CA GLU A 177 3.93 -14.10 -5.28
C GLU A 177 4.12 -13.56 -3.86
N PRO A 178 3.73 -14.30 -2.81
CA PRO A 178 3.93 -13.85 -1.44
C PRO A 178 5.41 -13.67 -1.10
N PHE A 179 5.72 -12.79 -0.14
CA PHE A 179 7.08 -12.58 0.37
C PHE A 179 7.56 -13.73 1.27
N ASP A 180 7.52 -14.97 0.78
CA ASP A 180 7.69 -16.16 1.61
C ASP A 180 9.15 -16.61 1.81
N ARG A 181 10.16 -15.82 1.42
CA ARG A 181 11.58 -16.12 1.74
C ARG A 181 12.46 -14.87 1.92
N PRO A 182 13.36 -14.87 2.92
CA PRO A 182 14.56 -14.04 2.84
C PRO A 182 15.39 -14.51 1.63
N VAL A 183 15.82 -13.57 0.79
CA VAL A 183 16.80 -13.77 -0.29
C VAL A 183 18.17 -14.16 0.25
#